data_AF-A0A1K1THW6-F1
#
_entry.id   AF-A0A1K1THW6-F1
#
_cell.length_a   1.000
_cell.length_b   1.000
_cell.length_c   1.000
_cell.angle_alpha   90.00
_cell.angle_beta   90.00
_cell.angle_gamma   90.00
#
_symmetry.space_group_name_H-M   'P 1'
#
loop_
_entity.id
_entity.type
_entity.pdbx_description
1 polymer ?
#
loop_
_entity_poly.entity_id
_entity_poly.type
_entity_poly.pdbx_seq_one_letter_code
_entity_poly.pdbx_strand_id
1 'polypeptide(L)'
;MNTKPVKSTRRLGRFEVFPLGLGCMNLSHAYGVPPDRRQAEQLLLGALERGVNHFDTAALYGFGANEQLVGEVLAPHREHFHLASKCGMTGVDGKRVIDGRPETILRTCDEALARLKTDHIDLYYLHRWDKQVPIEESVGALAELVQQGKVLDIGLSEVSAATLRRAHAVHPVAALQTEYSLWTRNPEIAVLDACRELGVSFVAFSPLARGFLSGAFNSLADFDALDARDIRRGMPRFQPDNLPTNLAWLQQYKRLAEEVGCSPSQLALAWLLHKNDQLIAIPGTTRPDHLIDNLAAMELQLDAALMQQLEALINPQTVQGARYNVATQQEIDTEEF
;
A
#
# COMPACT_ATOMS: atom_id res chain seq x y z
N MET A 1 26.01 -7.41 26.06
CA MET A 1 26.08 -6.98 24.66
C MET A 1 24.88 -7.57 23.97
N ASN A 2 23.82 -6.76 23.80
CA ASN A 2 22.53 -7.23 23.28
C ASN A 2 22.61 -7.16 21.75
N THR A 3 22.98 -8.26 21.09
CA THR A 3 22.89 -8.37 19.64
C THR A 3 21.40 -8.40 19.29
N LYS A 4 20.83 -7.23 18.95
CA LYS A 4 19.54 -7.18 18.27
C LYS A 4 19.61 -8.14 17.08
N PRO A 5 18.65 -9.07 16.89
CA PRO A 5 18.63 -9.86 15.67
C PRO A 5 18.57 -8.87 14.51
N VAL A 6 19.45 -9.07 13.52
CA VAL A 6 19.42 -8.29 12.28
C VAL A 6 18.02 -8.48 11.70
N LYS A 7 17.16 -7.47 11.83
CA LYS A 7 15.86 -7.46 11.17
C LYS A 7 16.17 -7.49 9.68
N SER A 8 15.94 -8.63 9.02
CA SER A 8 16.29 -8.83 7.61
C SER A 8 15.61 -7.76 6.78
N THR A 9 16.41 -6.90 6.14
CA THR A 9 15.92 -5.94 5.16
C THR A 9 15.45 -6.67 3.90
N ARG A 10 14.64 -5.99 3.10
CA ARG A 10 14.16 -6.47 1.80
C ARG A 10 14.57 -5.48 0.73
N ARG A 11 14.91 -5.98 -0.45
CA ARG A 11 15.26 -5.14 -1.59
C ARG A 11 14.03 -4.42 -2.14
N LEU A 12 14.14 -3.11 -2.35
CA LEU A 12 13.18 -2.28 -3.07
C LEU A 12 13.94 -1.45 -4.10
N GLY A 13 13.90 -1.89 -5.36
CA GLY A 13 14.76 -1.32 -6.40
C GLY A 13 16.25 -1.47 -6.04
N ARG A 14 16.98 -0.36 -6.01
CA ARG A 14 18.39 -0.33 -5.58
C ARG A 14 18.60 -0.18 -4.06
N PHE A 15 17.53 -0.11 -3.28
CA PHE A 15 17.58 0.16 -1.85
C PHE A 15 17.25 -1.08 -1.00
N GLU A 16 17.65 -1.03 0.26
CA GLU A 16 17.27 -2.00 1.29
C GLU A 16 16.31 -1.32 2.27
N VAL A 17 15.11 -1.88 2.42
CA VAL A 17 14.06 -1.34 3.28
C VAL A 17 13.60 -2.36 4.32
N PHE A 18 12.94 -1.89 5.37
CA PHE A 18 12.27 -2.77 6.31
C PHE A 18 11.09 -3.48 5.63
N PRO A 19 10.80 -4.74 6.02
CA PRO A 19 9.65 -5.48 5.51
C PRO A 19 8.32 -4.74 5.63
N LEU A 20 8.19 -3.89 6.67
CA LEU A 20 7.04 -3.04 6.91
C LEU A 20 7.43 -1.57 6.77
N GLY A 21 6.88 -0.92 5.73
CA GLY A 21 6.88 0.52 5.57
C GLY A 21 5.66 1.18 6.20
N LEU A 22 5.51 2.49 6.01
CA LEU A 22 4.34 3.25 6.40
C LEU A 22 3.61 3.79 5.17
N GLY A 23 2.35 3.35 4.99
CA GLY A 23 1.44 3.98 4.04
C GLY A 23 0.86 5.27 4.63
N CYS A 24 1.24 6.42 4.08
CA CYS A 24 0.89 7.74 4.63
C CYS A 24 -0.52 8.22 4.26
N MET A 25 -1.25 7.49 3.40
CA MET A 25 -2.58 7.88 2.89
C MET A 25 -3.55 8.34 3.98
N ASN A 26 -3.62 7.61 5.09
CA ASN A 26 -4.60 7.85 6.16
C ASN A 26 -4.40 9.20 6.86
N LEU A 27 -3.23 9.82 6.74
CA LEU A 27 -2.94 11.13 7.31
C LEU A 27 -3.66 12.28 6.58
N SER A 28 -4.23 12.03 5.40
CA SER A 28 -4.87 13.10 4.61
C SER A 28 -6.02 12.62 3.71
N HIS A 29 -6.36 11.34 3.69
CA HIS A 29 -7.31 10.80 2.72
C HIS A 29 -8.07 9.55 3.21
N ALA A 30 -9.12 9.21 2.46
CA ALA A 30 -9.87 7.95 2.44
C ALA A 30 -10.75 7.56 3.65
N TYR A 31 -10.41 7.90 4.90
CA TYR A 31 -11.08 7.31 6.08
C TYR A 31 -11.76 8.34 7.00
N GLY A 32 -12.35 9.38 6.41
CA GLY A 32 -13.07 10.42 7.16
C GLY A 32 -12.18 11.58 7.58
N VAL A 33 -12.20 11.94 8.86
CA VAL A 33 -11.47 13.09 9.40
C VAL A 33 -9.97 12.76 9.55
N PRO A 34 -9.06 13.49 8.89
CA PRO A 34 -7.62 13.34 9.10
C PRO A 34 -7.22 13.62 10.55
N PRO A 35 -6.13 13.02 11.06
CA PRO A 35 -5.60 13.38 12.38
C PRO A 35 -5.15 14.85 12.40
N ASP A 36 -5.08 15.43 13.59
CA ASP A 36 -4.47 16.75 13.72
C ASP A 36 -2.98 16.70 13.34
N ARG A 37 -2.42 17.89 13.04
CA ARG A 37 -1.05 18.02 12.56
C ARG A 37 -0.02 17.43 13.52
N ARG A 38 -0.19 17.65 14.83
CA ARG A 38 0.76 17.20 15.84
C ARG A 38 0.76 15.68 15.95
N GLN A 39 -0.40 15.04 15.88
CA GLN A 39 -0.52 13.58 15.86
C GLN A 39 0.13 12.98 14.62
N ALA A 40 -0.08 13.61 13.46
CA ALA A 40 0.54 13.16 12.21
C ALA A 40 2.08 13.25 12.26
N GLU A 41 2.61 14.38 12.77
CA GLU A 41 4.04 14.56 13.02
C GLU A 41 4.63 13.51 13.95
N GLN A 42 3.96 13.27 15.08
CA GLN A 42 4.36 12.25 16.05
C GLN A 42 4.39 10.85 15.44
N LEU A 43 3.42 10.53 14.57
CA LEU A 43 3.41 9.24 13.89
C LEU A 43 4.58 9.10 12.91
N LEU A 44 4.81 10.09 12.05
CA LEU A 44 5.88 10.06 11.04
C LEU A 44 7.26 9.95 11.68
N LEU A 45 7.56 10.83 12.65
CA LEU A 45 8.82 10.81 13.38
C LEU A 45 8.96 9.55 14.23
N GLY A 46 7.90 9.13 14.91
CA GLY A 46 7.88 7.91 15.72
C GLY A 46 8.10 6.63 14.90
N ALA A 47 7.68 6.60 13.63
CA ALA A 47 7.99 5.53 12.69
C ALA A 47 9.46 5.51 12.32
N LEU A 48 10.02 6.66 11.97
CA LEU A 48 11.44 6.80 11.63
C LEU A 48 12.33 6.39 12.81
N GLU A 49 12.03 6.85 14.02
CA GLU A 49 12.75 6.49 15.26
C GLU A 49 12.76 4.97 15.54
N ARG A 50 11.74 4.24 15.07
CA ARG A 50 11.60 2.79 15.23
C ARG A 50 12.26 2.00 14.10
N GLY A 51 12.90 2.69 13.15
CA GLY A 51 13.61 2.10 12.03
C GLY A 51 12.77 1.91 10.78
N VAL A 52 11.51 2.37 10.75
CA VAL A 52 10.76 2.40 9.49
C VAL A 52 11.48 3.34 8.54
N ASN A 53 11.90 2.80 7.41
CA ASN A 53 12.69 3.52 6.43
C ASN A 53 12.05 3.49 5.04
N HIS A 54 10.78 3.10 4.91
CA HIS A 54 10.01 3.22 3.68
C HIS A 54 8.70 3.96 3.95
N PHE A 55 8.58 5.17 3.40
CA PHE A 55 7.39 6.02 3.54
C PHE A 55 6.73 6.18 2.17
N ASP A 56 5.47 5.78 2.08
CA ASP A 56 4.70 5.75 0.83
C ASP A 56 3.59 6.81 0.87
N THR A 57 3.69 7.81 -0.01
CA THR A 57 2.69 8.88 -0.20
C THR A 57 2.23 8.94 -1.67
N ALA A 58 1.43 9.94 -2.04
CA ALA A 58 0.95 10.15 -3.41
C ALA A 58 0.35 11.55 -3.60
N ALA A 59 0.41 12.07 -4.83
CA ALA A 59 -0.26 13.33 -5.20
C ALA A 59 -1.79 13.29 -4.98
N LEU A 60 -2.43 12.12 -5.14
CA LEU A 60 -3.87 11.97 -4.88
C LEU A 60 -4.25 12.25 -3.41
N TYR A 61 -3.38 11.93 -2.45
CA TYR A 61 -3.74 11.90 -1.04
C TYR A 61 -3.94 13.31 -0.49
N GLY A 62 -5.21 13.67 -0.28
CA GLY A 62 -5.60 15.05 0.04
C GLY A 62 -5.22 16.03 -1.07
N PHE A 63 -5.15 15.58 -2.33
CA PHE A 63 -4.77 16.37 -3.50
C PHE A 63 -3.45 17.16 -3.27
N GLY A 64 -2.41 16.46 -2.80
CA GLY A 64 -1.09 16.99 -2.51
C GLY A 64 -0.84 17.33 -1.04
N ALA A 65 -1.89 17.44 -0.21
CA ALA A 65 -1.73 17.76 1.21
C ALA A 65 -0.89 16.71 1.96
N ASN A 66 -0.94 15.43 1.56
CA ASN A 66 -0.14 14.39 2.19
C ASN A 66 1.35 14.51 1.85
N GLU A 67 1.69 14.79 0.59
CA GLU A 67 3.07 15.04 0.18
C GLU A 67 3.64 16.27 0.91
N GLN A 68 2.84 17.33 1.04
CA GLN A 68 3.24 18.52 1.79
C GLN A 68 3.50 18.22 3.27
N LEU A 69 2.60 17.48 3.92
CA LEU A 69 2.78 17.04 5.31
C LEU A 69 4.05 16.18 5.45
N VAL A 70 4.23 15.17 4.61
CA VAL A 70 5.41 14.30 4.64
C VAL A 70 6.69 15.10 4.41
N GLY A 71 6.70 16.01 3.42
CA GLY A 71 7.85 16.84 3.11
C GLY A 71 8.22 17.81 4.24
N GLU A 72 7.24 18.50 4.82
CA GLU A 72 7.48 19.41 5.94
C GLU A 72 8.06 18.72 7.18
N VAL A 73 7.67 17.46 7.42
CA VAL A 73 8.06 16.72 8.63
C VAL A 73 9.36 15.93 8.43
N LEU A 74 9.53 15.28 7.28
CA LEU A 74 10.61 14.33 7.05
C LEU A 74 11.78 14.88 6.21
N ALA A 75 11.65 16.05 5.54
CA ALA A 75 12.76 16.63 4.79
C ALA A 75 14.05 16.83 5.62
N PRO A 76 14.01 17.22 6.92
CA PRO A 76 15.21 17.27 7.75
C PRO A 76 15.92 15.92 7.94
N HIS A 77 15.27 14.82 7.58
CA HIS A 77 15.75 13.45 7.73
C HIS A 77 15.93 12.72 6.39
N ARG A 78 15.92 13.43 5.25
CA ARG A 78 15.86 12.86 3.89
C ARG A 78 16.78 11.67 3.62
N GLU A 79 18.01 11.72 4.13
CA GLU A 79 19.04 10.68 3.94
C GLU A 79 18.78 9.38 4.71
N HIS A 80 17.78 9.34 5.60
CA HIS A 80 17.53 8.21 6.51
C HIS A 80 16.38 7.30 6.08
N PHE A 81 15.69 7.63 4.98
CA PHE A 81 14.55 6.85 4.54
C PHE A 81 14.40 6.85 3.01
N HIS A 82 13.76 5.79 2.53
CA HIS A 82 13.30 5.60 1.18
C HIS A 82 11.90 6.22 0.99
N LEU A 83 11.85 7.32 0.27
CA LEU A 83 10.65 8.07 -0.07
C LEU A 83 10.02 7.55 -1.36
N ALA A 84 8.76 7.09 -1.25
CA ALA A 84 7.94 6.79 -2.41
C ALA A 84 6.79 7.78 -2.57
N SER A 85 6.56 8.22 -3.80
CA SER A 85 5.34 8.94 -4.19
C SER A 85 4.77 8.42 -5.50
N LYS A 86 3.65 8.97 -5.97
CA LYS A 86 2.93 8.51 -7.16
C LYS A 86 2.37 9.64 -8.01
N CYS A 87 2.44 9.49 -9.32
CA CYS A 87 1.83 10.35 -10.35
C CYS A 87 0.70 9.65 -11.11
N GLY A 88 0.19 10.28 -12.18
CA GLY A 88 -0.83 9.71 -13.06
C GLY A 88 -2.25 9.72 -12.50
N MET A 89 -2.41 10.07 -11.22
CA MET A 89 -3.71 10.26 -10.59
C MET A 89 -3.63 11.37 -9.53
N THR A 90 -4.47 12.40 -9.66
CA THR A 90 -4.46 13.60 -8.80
C THR A 90 -5.86 14.24 -8.70
N GLY A 91 -5.95 15.39 -8.03
CA GLY A 91 -7.15 16.24 -7.99
C GLY A 91 -7.06 17.42 -8.96
N VAL A 92 -8.08 17.60 -9.79
CA VAL A 92 -8.29 18.80 -10.63
C VAL A 92 -9.67 19.35 -10.31
N ASP A 93 -9.75 20.61 -9.90
CA ASP A 93 -11.01 21.26 -9.47
C ASP A 93 -11.78 20.46 -8.41
N GLY A 94 -11.04 19.87 -7.47
CA GLY A 94 -11.59 19.04 -6.39
C GLY A 94 -12.08 17.65 -6.82
N LYS A 95 -11.87 17.26 -8.08
CA LYS A 95 -12.26 15.96 -8.62
C LYS A 95 -11.04 15.10 -8.90
N ARG A 96 -11.15 13.80 -8.59
CA ARG A 96 -10.12 12.83 -8.96
C ARG A 96 -10.07 12.68 -10.47
N VAL A 97 -8.86 12.75 -11.03
CA VAL A 97 -8.56 12.54 -12.45
C VAL A 97 -7.41 11.55 -12.59
N ILE A 98 -7.52 10.64 -13.54
CA ILE A 98 -6.43 9.79 -14.03
C ILE A 98 -5.94 10.41 -15.33
N ASP A 99 -4.65 10.71 -15.41
CA ASP A 99 -4.01 11.34 -16.56
C ASP A 99 -2.57 10.85 -16.66
N GLY A 100 -2.38 9.87 -17.55
CA GLY A 100 -1.10 9.20 -17.76
C GLY A 100 -0.24 9.84 -18.84
N ARG A 101 -0.61 11.01 -19.36
CA ARG A 101 0.12 11.64 -20.46
C ARG A 101 1.53 12.07 -20.03
N PRO A 102 2.55 11.92 -20.89
CA PRO A 102 3.93 12.28 -20.58
C PRO A 102 4.10 13.67 -19.97
N GLU A 103 3.50 14.71 -20.58
CA GLU A 103 3.60 16.09 -20.12
C GLU A 103 2.99 16.30 -18.72
N THR A 104 1.93 15.56 -18.38
CA THR A 104 1.33 15.59 -17.04
C THR A 104 2.23 14.90 -16.02
N ILE A 105 2.82 13.75 -16.36
CA ILE A 105 3.75 13.03 -15.47
C ILE A 105 4.96 13.89 -15.14
N LEU A 106 5.59 14.49 -16.15
CA LEU A 106 6.76 15.36 -15.97
C LEU A 106 6.43 16.57 -15.07
N ARG A 107 5.35 17.29 -15.39
CA ARG A 107 4.91 18.46 -14.61
C ARG A 107 4.57 18.09 -13.16
N THR A 108 3.81 17.02 -12.95
CA THR A 108 3.37 16.64 -11.59
C THR A 108 4.49 16.10 -10.72
N CYS A 109 5.58 15.61 -11.32
CA CYS A 109 6.81 15.29 -10.59
C CYS A 109 7.45 16.54 -9.99
N ASP A 110 7.59 17.62 -10.75
CA ASP A 110 8.14 18.90 -10.25
C ASP A 110 7.30 19.46 -9.10
N GLU A 111 5.98 19.36 -9.22
CA GLU A 111 5.06 19.76 -8.15
C GLU A 111 5.18 18.88 -6.90
N ALA A 112 5.38 17.56 -7.08
CA ALA A 112 5.59 16.63 -5.98
C ALA A 112 6.90 16.93 -5.25
N LEU A 113 8.01 17.16 -5.97
CA LEU A 113 9.30 17.54 -5.40
C LEU A 113 9.20 18.81 -4.56
N ALA A 114 8.49 19.83 -5.06
CA ALA A 114 8.25 21.07 -4.33
C ALA A 114 7.46 20.85 -3.03
N ARG A 115 6.39 20.02 -3.05
CA ARG A 115 5.61 19.67 -1.85
C ARG A 115 6.43 18.84 -0.86
N LEU A 116 7.21 17.88 -1.36
CA LEU A 116 8.05 16.97 -0.59
C LEU A 116 9.32 17.64 -0.05
N LYS A 117 9.66 18.85 -0.52
CA LYS A 117 10.83 19.62 -0.12
C LYS A 117 12.14 18.85 -0.30
N THR A 118 12.26 18.20 -1.46
CA THR A 118 13.45 17.43 -1.85
C THR A 118 13.71 17.61 -3.34
N ASP A 119 14.94 17.35 -3.78
CA ASP A 119 15.38 17.39 -5.17
C ASP A 119 15.20 16.04 -5.89
N HIS A 120 14.97 14.95 -5.16
CA HIS A 120 14.75 13.63 -5.73
C HIS A 120 13.77 12.77 -4.92
N ILE A 121 13.03 11.91 -5.62
CA ILE A 121 12.18 10.85 -5.05
C ILE A 121 12.86 9.49 -5.28
N ASP A 122 12.96 8.65 -4.25
CA ASP A 122 13.65 7.35 -4.38
C ASP A 122 12.88 6.40 -5.29
N LEU A 123 11.56 6.35 -5.14
CA LEU A 123 10.68 5.52 -5.96
C LEU A 123 9.42 6.27 -6.38
N TYR A 124 9.21 6.43 -7.68
CA TYR A 124 8.02 7.10 -8.21
C TYR A 124 7.13 6.14 -8.98
N TYR A 125 5.91 5.96 -8.47
CA TYR A 125 4.94 5.05 -9.08
C TYR A 125 4.05 5.76 -10.10
N LEU A 126 3.73 5.09 -11.21
CA LEU A 126 2.47 5.37 -11.90
C LEU A 126 1.31 4.82 -11.06
N HIS A 127 0.49 5.70 -10.48
CA HIS A 127 -0.53 5.30 -9.51
C HIS A 127 -1.66 4.49 -10.14
N ARG A 128 -2.08 4.86 -11.36
CA ARG A 128 -3.06 4.13 -12.18
C ARG A 128 -2.64 4.26 -13.63
N TRP A 129 -2.85 3.19 -14.40
CA TRP A 129 -2.69 3.26 -15.83
C TRP A 129 -3.90 4.00 -16.44
N ASP A 130 -3.62 5.10 -17.13
CA ASP A 130 -4.60 5.78 -17.97
C ASP A 130 -4.82 4.96 -19.25
N LYS A 131 -6.00 4.34 -19.38
CA LYS A 131 -6.33 3.48 -20.52
C LYS A 131 -6.44 4.24 -21.85
N GLN A 132 -6.37 5.57 -21.86
CA GLN A 132 -6.30 6.39 -23.08
C GLN A 132 -4.86 6.62 -23.56
N VAL A 133 -3.86 6.31 -22.74
CA VAL A 133 -2.43 6.48 -23.05
C VAL A 133 -1.76 5.10 -23.03
N PRO A 134 -1.01 4.70 -24.07
CA PRO A 134 -0.24 3.46 -24.01
C PRO A 134 0.69 3.44 -22.79
N ILE A 135 0.76 2.32 -22.07
CA ILE A 135 1.61 2.21 -20.87
C ILE A 135 3.08 2.56 -21.17
N GLU A 136 3.53 2.26 -22.39
CA GLU A 136 4.88 2.55 -22.87
C GLU A 136 5.18 4.05 -22.90
N GLU A 137 4.20 4.89 -23.24
CA GLU A 137 4.37 6.35 -23.25
C GLU A 137 4.50 6.90 -21.83
N SER A 138 3.62 6.46 -20.91
CA SER A 138 3.69 6.85 -19.50
C SER A 138 5.00 6.40 -18.84
N VAL A 139 5.45 5.18 -19.12
CA VAL A 139 6.72 4.64 -18.61
C VAL A 139 7.92 5.34 -19.25
N GLY A 140 7.83 5.72 -20.52
CA GLY A 140 8.84 6.56 -21.17
C GLY A 140 9.04 7.89 -20.44
N ALA A 141 7.95 8.55 -20.04
CA ALA A 141 8.02 9.78 -19.26
C ALA A 141 8.63 9.57 -17.86
N LEU A 142 8.30 8.46 -17.19
CA LEU A 142 8.95 8.08 -15.92
C LEU A 142 10.45 7.83 -16.10
N ALA A 143 10.85 7.16 -17.18
CA ALA A 143 12.25 6.94 -17.50
C ALA A 143 13.01 8.25 -17.77
N GLU A 144 12.35 9.24 -18.37
CA GLU A 144 12.92 10.59 -18.52
C GLU A 144 13.19 11.25 -17.17
N LEU A 145 12.30 11.12 -16.19
CA LEU A 145 12.52 11.62 -14.82
C LEU A 145 13.72 10.95 -14.14
N VAL A 146 13.96 9.66 -14.43
CA VAL A 146 15.16 8.95 -13.98
C VAL A 146 16.42 9.53 -14.62
N GLN A 147 16.39 9.80 -15.93
CA GLN A 147 17.52 10.42 -16.62
C GLN A 147 17.83 11.83 -16.10
N GLN A 148 16.80 12.58 -15.70
CA GLN A 148 16.93 13.90 -15.09
C GLN A 148 17.43 13.85 -13.63
N GLY A 149 17.50 12.67 -13.01
CA GLY A 149 17.89 12.49 -11.59
C GLY A 149 16.81 12.91 -10.58
N LYS A 150 15.61 13.27 -11.04
CA LYS A 150 14.47 13.66 -10.20
C LYS A 150 13.83 12.47 -9.50
N VAL A 151 13.95 11.29 -10.10
CA VAL A 151 13.48 10.01 -9.58
C VAL A 151 14.62 9.01 -9.66
N LEU A 152 14.81 8.17 -8.65
CA LEU A 152 15.89 7.18 -8.67
C LEU A 152 15.44 5.86 -9.30
N ASP A 153 14.29 5.34 -8.88
CA ASP A 153 13.66 4.14 -9.42
C ASP A 153 12.17 4.38 -9.75
N ILE A 154 11.61 3.61 -10.69
CA ILE A 154 10.20 3.72 -11.08
C ILE A 154 9.41 2.50 -10.62
N GLY A 155 8.13 2.71 -10.31
CA GLY A 155 7.20 1.64 -9.99
C GLY A 155 5.89 1.77 -10.76
N LEU A 156 5.09 0.72 -10.71
CA LEU A 156 3.71 0.73 -11.20
C LEU A 156 2.76 0.33 -10.08
N SER A 157 1.49 0.70 -10.18
CA SER A 157 0.47 0.26 -9.24
C SER A 157 -0.75 -0.27 -9.95
N GLU A 158 -1.28 -1.39 -9.44
CA GLU A 158 -2.55 -1.99 -9.89
C GLU A 158 -2.60 -2.32 -11.38
N VAL A 159 -1.50 -2.86 -11.91
CA VAL A 159 -1.41 -3.39 -13.28
C VAL A 159 -1.30 -4.91 -13.34
N SER A 160 -1.76 -5.52 -14.43
CA SER A 160 -1.61 -6.96 -14.68
C SER A 160 -0.16 -7.38 -14.91
N ALA A 161 0.10 -8.68 -14.84
CA ALA A 161 1.35 -9.31 -15.25
C ALA A 161 1.70 -9.03 -16.73
N ALA A 162 0.69 -8.94 -17.61
CA ALA A 162 0.90 -8.63 -19.02
C ALA A 162 1.36 -7.17 -19.20
N THR A 163 0.69 -6.23 -18.55
CA THR A 163 1.04 -4.80 -18.56
C THR A 163 2.40 -4.56 -17.91
N LEU A 164 2.71 -5.23 -16.79
CA LEU A 164 4.02 -5.15 -16.13
C LEU A 164 5.15 -5.52 -17.10
N ARG A 165 5.03 -6.64 -17.83
CA ARG A 165 6.06 -7.07 -18.80
C ARG A 165 6.26 -6.06 -19.93
N ARG A 166 5.18 -5.48 -20.44
CA ARG A 166 5.25 -4.42 -21.48
C ARG A 166 5.97 -3.18 -20.97
N ALA A 167 5.59 -2.70 -19.80
CA ALA A 167 6.24 -1.55 -19.16
C ALA A 167 7.71 -1.80 -18.87
N HIS A 168 8.05 -2.97 -18.31
CA HIS A 168 9.42 -3.33 -17.96
C HIS A 168 10.35 -3.42 -19.18
N ALA A 169 9.80 -3.74 -20.36
CA ALA A 169 10.55 -3.73 -21.62
C ALA A 169 10.94 -2.31 -22.10
N VAL A 170 10.22 -1.27 -21.66
CA VAL A 170 10.56 0.14 -21.97
C VAL A 170 11.63 0.65 -21.02
N HIS A 171 11.45 0.42 -19.72
CA HIS A 171 12.42 0.77 -18.68
C HIS A 171 12.29 -0.21 -17.51
N PRO A 172 13.39 -0.66 -16.88
CA PRO A 172 13.31 -1.56 -15.73
C PRO A 172 12.43 -0.99 -14.62
N VAL A 173 11.31 -1.67 -14.36
CA VAL A 173 10.42 -1.36 -13.25
C VAL A 173 11.01 -1.95 -11.97
N ALA A 174 11.20 -1.13 -10.94
CA ALA A 174 11.78 -1.57 -9.67
C ALA A 174 10.75 -2.20 -8.73
N ALA A 175 9.50 -1.71 -8.78
CA ALA A 175 8.45 -2.16 -7.88
C ALA A 175 7.07 -2.21 -8.53
N LEU A 176 6.26 -3.19 -8.11
CA LEU A 176 4.83 -3.23 -8.38
C LEU A 176 4.05 -3.16 -7.08
N GLN A 177 3.16 -2.18 -6.97
CA GLN A 177 2.32 -1.97 -5.79
C GLN A 177 0.86 -2.35 -6.06
N THR A 178 0.40 -3.46 -5.46
CA THR A 178 -0.95 -4.00 -5.62
C THR A 178 -1.52 -4.43 -4.27
N GLU A 179 -2.83 -4.37 -4.08
CA GLU A 179 -3.44 -4.83 -2.83
C GLU A 179 -3.22 -6.33 -2.64
N TYR A 180 -2.71 -6.69 -1.46
CA TYR A 180 -2.54 -8.09 -1.09
C TYR A 180 -2.76 -8.30 0.40
N SER A 181 -3.65 -9.23 0.74
CA SER A 181 -3.94 -9.65 2.11
C SER A 181 -4.62 -11.03 2.07
N LEU A 182 -4.91 -11.62 3.24
CA LEU A 182 -5.81 -12.78 3.32
C LEU A 182 -7.16 -12.52 2.61
N TRP A 183 -7.63 -11.27 2.59
CA TRP A 183 -8.92 -10.89 1.99
C TRP A 183 -8.87 -10.69 0.47
N THR A 184 -7.72 -10.32 -0.08
CA THR A 184 -7.53 -9.99 -1.50
C THR A 184 -6.31 -10.74 -2.00
N ARG A 185 -6.51 -11.81 -2.78
CA ARG A 185 -5.45 -12.73 -3.23
C ARG A 185 -5.18 -12.70 -4.75
N ASN A 186 -5.76 -11.73 -5.46
CA ASN A 186 -5.58 -11.56 -6.91
C ASN A 186 -4.10 -11.56 -7.36
N PRO A 187 -3.13 -10.99 -6.60
CA PRO A 187 -1.71 -11.06 -6.96
C PRO A 187 -1.18 -12.47 -7.19
N GLU A 188 -1.78 -13.49 -6.55
CA GLU A 188 -1.37 -14.90 -6.65
C GLU A 188 -1.72 -15.54 -8.00
N ILE A 189 -2.58 -14.91 -8.82
CA ILE A 189 -3.00 -15.46 -10.13
C ILE A 189 -1.84 -15.45 -11.13
N ALA A 190 -1.08 -14.34 -11.18
CA ALA A 190 0.02 -14.18 -12.15
C ALA A 190 1.08 -13.15 -11.76
N VAL A 191 0.74 -12.15 -10.95
CA VAL A 191 1.55 -10.94 -10.80
C VAL A 191 2.75 -11.15 -9.88
N LEU A 192 2.58 -11.96 -8.83
CA LEU A 192 3.71 -12.37 -7.98
C LEU A 192 4.75 -13.15 -8.78
N ASP A 193 4.31 -14.01 -9.70
CA ASP A 193 5.22 -14.77 -10.59
C ASP A 193 5.92 -13.85 -11.58
N ALA A 194 5.19 -12.92 -12.21
CA ALA A 194 5.79 -11.94 -13.10
C ALA A 194 6.81 -11.03 -12.39
N CYS A 195 6.54 -10.64 -11.13
CA CYS A 195 7.49 -9.87 -10.34
C CYS A 195 8.78 -10.67 -10.09
N ARG A 196 8.65 -11.95 -9.73
CA ARG A 196 9.80 -12.84 -9.51
C ARG A 196 10.62 -13.04 -10.80
N GLU A 197 9.96 -13.25 -11.93
CA GLU A 197 10.60 -13.41 -13.24
C GLU A 197 11.41 -12.17 -13.65
N LEU A 198 10.87 -10.97 -13.39
CA LEU A 198 11.48 -9.70 -13.79
C LEU A 198 12.42 -9.11 -12.73
N GLY A 199 12.51 -9.71 -11.54
CA GLY A 199 13.27 -9.16 -10.41
C GLY A 199 12.67 -7.89 -9.79
N VAL A 200 11.36 -7.66 -9.99
CA VAL A 200 10.58 -6.54 -9.48
C VAL A 200 10.18 -6.81 -8.02
N SER A 201 10.36 -5.83 -7.14
CA SER A 201 9.88 -5.94 -5.75
C SER A 201 8.35 -5.78 -5.68
N PHE A 202 7.67 -6.67 -4.97
CA PHE A 202 6.23 -6.55 -4.76
C PHE A 202 5.92 -5.77 -3.47
N VAL A 203 5.10 -4.72 -3.56
CA VAL A 203 4.68 -3.89 -2.43
C VAL A 203 3.18 -4.04 -2.20
N ALA A 204 2.80 -4.64 -1.09
CA ALA A 204 1.42 -4.86 -0.70
C ALA A 204 0.83 -3.64 0.01
N PHE A 205 -0.20 -3.04 -0.58
CA PHE A 205 -1.03 -2.04 0.12
C PHE A 205 -2.31 -2.65 0.68
N SER A 206 -2.92 -1.95 1.64
CA SER A 206 -4.08 -2.44 2.42
C SER A 206 -3.89 -3.87 2.96
N PRO A 207 -2.73 -4.22 3.55
CA PRO A 207 -2.45 -5.58 4.02
C PRO A 207 -3.38 -6.02 5.18
N LEU A 208 -3.94 -5.04 5.91
CA LEU A 208 -4.96 -5.25 6.95
C LEU A 208 -6.38 -5.19 6.40
N ALA A 209 -6.52 -5.29 5.08
CA ALA A 209 -7.79 -5.36 4.39
C ALA A 209 -8.71 -4.19 4.77
N ARG A 210 -8.14 -2.98 4.72
CA ARG A 210 -8.79 -1.70 5.02
C ARG A 210 -9.36 -1.61 6.45
N GLY A 211 -8.67 -2.26 7.39
CA GLY A 211 -9.01 -2.29 8.83
C GLY A 211 -9.94 -3.42 9.22
N PHE A 212 -10.37 -4.28 8.29
CA PHE A 212 -11.21 -5.42 8.64
C PHE A 212 -10.44 -6.50 9.38
N LEU A 213 -9.25 -6.87 8.90
CA LEU A 213 -8.39 -7.87 9.55
C LEU A 213 -7.72 -7.34 10.83
N SER A 214 -7.76 -6.03 11.10
CA SER A 214 -7.38 -5.50 12.42
C SER A 214 -8.49 -5.65 13.47
N GLY A 215 -9.66 -6.19 13.08
CA GLY A 215 -10.80 -6.37 13.96
C GLY A 215 -11.65 -5.13 14.20
N ALA A 216 -11.51 -4.08 13.37
CA ALA A 216 -12.23 -2.82 13.53
C ALA A 216 -13.75 -2.93 13.29
N PHE A 217 -14.21 -4.03 12.68
CA PHE A 217 -15.62 -4.33 12.47
C PHE A 217 -16.03 -5.55 13.30
N ASN A 218 -17.17 -5.45 13.97
CA ASN A 218 -17.81 -6.51 14.75
C ASN A 218 -19.28 -6.70 14.34
N SER A 219 -19.89 -5.67 13.74
CA SER A 219 -21.31 -5.64 13.38
C SER A 219 -21.58 -4.71 12.20
N LEU A 220 -22.82 -4.74 11.68
CA LEU A 220 -23.31 -3.74 10.74
C LEU A 220 -23.34 -2.32 11.35
N ALA A 221 -23.54 -2.20 12.66
CA ALA A 221 -23.54 -0.90 13.33
C ALA A 221 -22.17 -0.18 13.23
N ASP A 222 -21.06 -0.94 13.20
CA ASP A 222 -19.73 -0.36 12.99
C ASP A 222 -19.59 0.20 11.57
N PHE A 223 -20.21 -0.44 10.58
CA PHE A 223 -20.29 0.08 9.23
C PHE A 223 -21.16 1.34 9.15
N ASP A 224 -22.32 1.35 9.82
CA ASP A 224 -23.20 2.52 9.84
C ASP A 224 -22.56 3.71 10.55
N ALA A 225 -21.67 3.46 11.53
CA ALA A 225 -20.93 4.48 12.25
C ALA A 225 -19.75 5.09 11.47
N LEU A 226 -19.39 4.57 10.29
CA LEU A 226 -18.33 5.16 9.47
C LEU A 226 -18.71 6.59 9.02
N ASP A 227 -17.73 7.50 9.04
CA ASP A 227 -17.88 8.86 8.49
C ASP A 227 -18.40 8.80 7.05
N ALA A 228 -19.25 9.77 6.68
CA ALA A 228 -19.87 9.81 5.36
C ALA A 228 -18.86 9.86 4.20
N ARG A 229 -17.63 10.33 4.45
CA ARG A 229 -16.53 10.40 3.48
C ARG A 229 -15.60 9.19 3.52
N ASP A 230 -15.87 8.19 4.35
CA ASP A 230 -15.08 6.96 4.41
C ASP A 230 -15.30 6.13 3.13
N ILE A 231 -14.23 5.81 2.42
CA ILE A 231 -14.30 5.11 1.13
C ILE A 231 -14.89 3.70 1.25
N ARG A 232 -14.84 3.07 2.43
CA ARG A 232 -15.40 1.74 2.65
C ARG A 232 -16.92 1.72 2.49
N ARG A 233 -17.58 2.87 2.68
CA ARG A 233 -19.03 3.02 2.43
C ARG A 233 -19.40 2.70 0.98
N GLY A 234 -18.49 2.84 0.03
CA GLY A 234 -18.69 2.53 -1.39
C GLY A 234 -18.14 1.18 -1.85
N MET A 235 -17.62 0.36 -0.93
CA MET A 235 -16.95 -0.91 -1.26
C MET A 235 -17.88 -2.12 -1.05
N PRO A 236 -18.05 -3.01 -2.05
CA PRO A 236 -19.02 -4.10 -1.97
C PRO A 236 -18.85 -5.03 -0.76
N ARG A 237 -17.61 -5.38 -0.38
CA ARG A 237 -17.31 -6.26 0.77
C ARG A 237 -17.80 -5.75 2.12
N PHE A 238 -17.99 -4.44 2.25
CA PHE A 238 -18.48 -3.79 3.47
C PHE A 238 -19.99 -3.55 3.43
N GLN A 239 -20.66 -3.79 2.30
CA GLN A 239 -22.10 -3.54 2.18
C GLN A 239 -22.92 -4.55 2.99
N PRO A 240 -24.14 -4.18 3.40
CA PRO A 240 -25.01 -5.05 4.21
C PRO A 240 -25.26 -6.45 3.65
N ASP A 241 -25.24 -6.61 2.32
CA ASP A 241 -25.44 -7.90 1.67
C ASP A 241 -24.23 -8.86 1.80
N ASN A 242 -23.03 -8.32 2.03
CA ASN A 242 -21.78 -9.10 2.05
C ASN A 242 -21.11 -9.13 3.42
N LEU A 243 -21.18 -8.02 4.17
CA LEU A 243 -20.48 -7.83 5.43
C LEU A 243 -20.84 -8.89 6.50
N PRO A 244 -22.11 -9.32 6.68
CA PRO A 244 -22.45 -10.36 7.66
C PRO A 244 -21.71 -11.68 7.44
N THR A 245 -21.60 -12.12 6.18
CA THR A 245 -20.84 -13.34 5.84
C THR A 245 -19.35 -13.18 6.12
N ASN A 246 -18.80 -12.01 5.78
CA ASN A 246 -17.39 -11.72 6.07
C ASN A 246 -17.11 -11.66 7.59
N LEU A 247 -18.04 -11.12 8.38
CA LEU A 247 -17.92 -11.06 9.84
C LEU A 247 -17.95 -12.45 10.50
N ALA A 248 -18.63 -13.42 9.89
CA ALA A 248 -18.77 -14.77 10.45
C ALA A 248 -17.41 -15.48 10.58
N TRP A 249 -16.57 -15.45 9.54
CA TRP A 249 -15.22 -16.02 9.62
C TRP A 249 -14.24 -15.11 10.36
N LEU A 250 -14.47 -13.79 10.42
CA LEU A 250 -13.60 -12.87 11.16
C LEU A 250 -13.52 -13.22 12.65
N GLN A 251 -14.60 -13.72 13.24
CA GLN A 251 -14.60 -14.16 14.64
C GLN A 251 -13.69 -15.38 14.86
N GLN A 252 -13.64 -16.31 13.90
CA GLN A 252 -12.71 -17.43 13.97
C GLN A 252 -11.26 -16.97 13.76
N TYR A 253 -11.04 -16.03 12.85
CA TYR A 253 -9.72 -15.42 12.64
C TYR A 253 -9.18 -14.73 13.91
N LYS A 254 -10.05 -14.00 14.63
CA LYS A 254 -9.68 -13.38 15.92
C LYS A 254 -9.29 -14.41 16.97
N ARG A 255 -10.01 -15.53 17.06
CA ARG A 255 -9.63 -16.65 17.95
C ARG A 255 -8.27 -17.24 17.61
N LEU A 256 -7.94 -17.41 16.32
CA LEU A 256 -6.60 -17.86 15.92
C LEU A 256 -5.51 -16.88 16.37
N ALA A 257 -5.76 -15.57 16.29
CA ALA A 257 -4.83 -14.56 16.79
C ALA A 257 -4.64 -14.66 18.31
N GLU A 258 -5.72 -14.86 19.06
CA GLU A 258 -5.70 -15.09 20.51
C GLU A 258 -4.92 -16.36 20.89
N GLU A 259 -5.12 -17.47 20.17
CA GLU A 259 -4.40 -18.74 20.37
C GLU A 259 -2.89 -18.60 20.14
N VAL A 260 -2.49 -17.78 19.16
CA VAL A 260 -1.08 -17.44 18.90
C VAL A 260 -0.53 -16.44 19.93
N GLY A 261 -1.40 -15.71 20.63
CA GLY A 261 -1.01 -14.67 21.59
C GLY A 261 -0.60 -13.35 20.91
N CYS A 262 -1.20 -13.03 19.77
CA CYS A 262 -0.91 -11.82 19.01
C CYS A 262 -2.18 -11.02 18.66
N SER A 263 -2.02 -9.79 18.18
CA SER A 263 -3.15 -9.00 17.70
C SER A 263 -3.65 -9.52 16.33
N PRO A 264 -4.93 -9.29 15.98
CA PRO A 264 -5.43 -9.57 14.63
C PRO A 264 -4.62 -8.87 13.53
N SER A 265 -4.10 -7.66 13.78
CA SER A 265 -3.25 -6.95 12.81
C SER A 265 -1.90 -7.65 12.62
N GLN A 266 -1.29 -8.09 13.74
CA GLN A 266 -0.02 -8.79 13.72
C GLN A 266 -0.12 -10.10 12.95
N LEU A 267 -1.18 -10.89 13.18
CA LEU A 267 -1.38 -12.15 12.49
C LEU A 267 -1.49 -11.97 10.96
N ALA A 268 -2.24 -10.97 10.49
CA ALA A 268 -2.42 -10.69 9.06
C ALA A 268 -1.10 -10.25 8.40
N LEU A 269 -0.37 -9.35 9.06
CA LEU A 269 0.91 -8.87 8.56
C LEU A 269 1.96 -9.99 8.59
N ALA A 270 2.02 -10.79 9.65
CA ALA A 270 2.92 -11.92 9.74
C ALA A 270 2.63 -12.94 8.63
N TRP A 271 1.36 -13.30 8.40
CA TRP A 271 0.97 -14.17 7.29
C TRP A 271 1.52 -13.66 5.96
N LEU A 272 1.29 -12.38 5.67
CA LEU A 272 1.72 -11.76 4.42
C LEU A 272 3.26 -11.76 4.27
N LEU A 273 3.99 -11.47 5.34
CA LEU A 273 5.46 -11.49 5.34
C LEU A 273 6.05 -12.90 5.17
N HIS A 274 5.30 -13.96 5.53
CA HIS A 274 5.69 -15.36 5.32
C HIS A 274 5.35 -15.87 3.91
N LYS A 275 4.46 -15.20 3.15
CA LYS A 275 4.13 -15.61 1.77
C LYS A 275 5.30 -15.49 0.80
N ASN A 276 6.16 -14.50 1.02
CA ASN A 276 7.30 -14.21 0.17
C ASN A 276 8.33 -13.42 1.01
N ASP A 277 9.59 -13.87 0.99
CA ASP A 277 10.69 -13.31 1.77
C ASP A 277 11.16 -11.93 1.27
N GLN A 278 10.79 -11.55 0.05
CA GLN A 278 11.11 -10.26 -0.59
C GLN A 278 9.94 -9.27 -0.64
N LEU A 279 8.74 -9.68 -0.24
CA LEU A 279 7.54 -8.83 -0.27
C LEU A 279 7.65 -7.66 0.72
N ILE A 280 7.23 -6.45 0.37
CA ILE A 280 7.17 -5.34 1.32
C ILE A 280 5.69 -5.01 1.57
N ALA A 281 5.31 -4.68 2.79
CA ALA A 281 3.95 -4.23 3.08
C ALA A 281 3.95 -2.82 3.66
N ILE A 282 2.93 -2.04 3.31
CA ILE A 282 2.78 -0.65 3.75
C ILE A 282 1.46 -0.45 4.50
N PRO A 283 1.29 -1.03 5.71
CA PRO A 283 0.11 -0.75 6.52
C PRO A 283 0.02 0.75 6.82
N GLY A 284 -1.16 1.32 6.62
CA GLY A 284 -1.47 2.71 6.98
C GLY A 284 -2.13 2.81 8.34
N THR A 285 -1.85 3.88 9.08
CA THR A 285 -2.49 4.21 10.36
C THR A 285 -2.44 5.71 10.63
N THR A 286 -3.23 6.18 11.57
CA THR A 286 -3.15 7.53 12.15
C THR A 286 -2.67 7.50 13.62
N ARG A 287 -2.46 6.30 14.18
CA ARG A 287 -2.20 6.10 15.61
C ARG A 287 -0.82 5.47 15.84
N PRO A 288 0.03 6.05 16.73
CA PRO A 288 1.31 5.46 17.11
C PRO A 288 1.21 4.04 17.70
N ASP A 289 0.17 3.75 18.50
CA ASP A 289 0.00 2.41 19.09
C ASP A 289 -0.20 1.33 18.02
N HIS A 290 -0.98 1.63 16.98
CA HIS A 290 -1.17 0.71 15.85
C HIS A 290 0.12 0.50 15.06
N LEU A 291 0.94 1.53 14.91
CA LEU A 291 2.25 1.40 14.28
C LEU A 291 3.13 0.43 15.09
N ILE A 292 3.19 0.59 16.41
CA ILE A 292 3.96 -0.29 17.29
C ILE A 292 3.45 -1.73 17.17
N ASP A 293 2.13 -1.92 17.23
CA ASP A 293 1.47 -3.22 17.08
C ASP A 293 1.82 -3.87 15.73
N ASN A 294 1.71 -3.13 14.63
CA ASN A 294 2.04 -3.60 13.29
C ASN A 294 3.51 -4.04 13.16
N LEU A 295 4.44 -3.27 13.73
CA LEU A 295 5.88 -3.56 13.62
C LEU A 295 6.29 -4.84 14.37
N ALA A 296 5.57 -5.20 15.43
CA ALA A 296 5.80 -6.44 16.16
C ALA A 296 5.41 -7.70 15.35
N ALA A 297 4.63 -7.56 14.27
CA ALA A 297 4.33 -8.67 13.36
C ALA A 297 5.59 -9.31 12.74
N MET A 298 6.67 -8.55 12.58
CA MET A 298 7.94 -9.06 12.03
C MET A 298 8.63 -10.08 12.95
N GLU A 299 8.24 -10.14 14.22
CA GLU A 299 8.84 -11.03 15.22
C GLU A 299 8.05 -12.34 15.38
N LEU A 300 6.84 -12.41 14.80
CA LEU A 300 6.03 -13.61 14.81
C LEU A 300 6.58 -14.65 13.84
N GLN A 301 6.53 -15.91 14.26
CA GLN A 301 6.81 -17.06 13.41
C GLN A 301 5.52 -17.84 13.26
N LEU A 302 5.09 -18.06 12.02
CA LEU A 302 3.89 -18.84 11.72
C LEU A 302 4.30 -20.19 11.15
N ASP A 303 3.87 -21.28 11.78
CA ASP A 303 4.11 -22.60 11.23
C ASP A 303 3.21 -22.89 10.00
N ALA A 304 3.56 -23.93 9.26
CA ALA A 304 2.84 -24.30 8.05
C ALA A 304 1.38 -24.67 8.30
N ALA A 305 1.06 -25.23 9.48
CA ALA A 305 -0.30 -25.64 9.82
C ALA A 305 -1.19 -24.43 10.04
N LEU A 306 -0.72 -23.43 10.78
CA LEU A 306 -1.41 -22.17 11.00
C LEU A 306 -1.58 -21.39 9.68
N MET A 307 -0.54 -21.32 8.86
CA MET A 307 -0.63 -20.72 7.52
C MET A 307 -1.73 -21.37 6.68
N GLN A 308 -1.80 -22.71 6.67
CA GLN A 308 -2.85 -23.45 5.97
C GLN A 308 -4.24 -23.19 6.55
N GLN A 309 -4.38 -23.11 7.87
CA GLN A 309 -5.66 -22.80 8.52
C GLN A 309 -6.16 -21.41 8.14
N LEU A 310 -5.28 -20.40 8.15
CA LEU A 310 -5.63 -19.03 7.75
C LEU A 310 -6.09 -18.96 6.29
N GLU A 311 -5.38 -19.64 5.40
CA GLU A 311 -5.73 -19.68 3.96
C GLU A 311 -6.99 -20.49 3.66
N ALA A 312 -7.29 -21.53 4.46
CA ALA A 312 -8.53 -22.27 4.34
C ALA A 312 -9.73 -21.46 4.88
N LEU A 313 -9.51 -20.65 5.92
CA LEU A 313 -10.54 -19.80 6.50
C LEU A 313 -10.89 -18.60 5.60
N ILE A 314 -9.88 -17.96 5.03
CA ILE A 314 -10.02 -16.71 4.26
C ILE A 314 -9.41 -16.91 2.87
N ASN A 315 -10.29 -17.02 1.87
CA ASN A 315 -9.92 -17.25 0.47
C ASN A 315 -10.98 -16.69 -0.48
N PRO A 316 -10.73 -16.69 -1.80
CA PRO A 316 -11.68 -16.16 -2.78
C PRO A 316 -13.07 -16.80 -2.74
N GLN A 317 -13.23 -18.00 -2.18
CA GLN A 317 -14.52 -18.69 -2.06
C GLN A 317 -15.29 -18.30 -0.78
N THR A 318 -14.60 -17.98 0.32
CA THR A 318 -15.25 -17.59 1.59
C THR A 318 -15.54 -16.09 1.67
N VAL A 319 -14.78 -15.29 0.93
CA VAL A 319 -14.92 -13.83 0.88
C VAL A 319 -16.11 -13.44 0.00
N GLN A 320 -17.04 -12.66 0.56
CA GLN A 320 -18.21 -12.16 -0.17
C GLN A 320 -18.07 -10.71 -0.59
N GLY A 321 -18.49 -10.42 -1.83
CA GLY A 321 -18.43 -9.10 -2.45
C GLY A 321 -17.13 -8.83 -3.19
N ALA A 322 -17.25 -8.12 -4.33
CA ALA A 322 -16.11 -7.65 -5.10
C ALA A 322 -15.23 -6.68 -4.30
N ARG A 323 -13.93 -6.68 -4.58
CA ARG A 323 -12.93 -5.79 -3.96
C ARG A 323 -13.30 -4.32 -4.16
N TYR A 324 -13.66 -3.97 -5.40
CA TYR A 324 -14.08 -2.64 -5.80
C TYR A 324 -15.49 -2.66 -6.37
N ASN A 325 -16.16 -1.50 -6.36
CA ASN A 325 -17.36 -1.31 -7.16
C ASN A 325 -17.00 -1.27 -8.67
N VAL A 326 -18.00 -1.42 -9.53
CA VAL A 326 -17.82 -1.50 -10.99
C VAL A 326 -17.01 -0.33 -11.55
N ALA A 327 -17.29 0.90 -11.09
CA ALA A 327 -16.60 2.09 -11.59
C ALA A 327 -15.11 2.09 -11.22
N THR A 328 -14.76 1.74 -9.98
CA THR A 328 -13.35 1.67 -9.55
C THR A 328 -12.63 0.47 -10.14
N GLN A 329 -13.32 -0.65 -10.37
CA GLN A 329 -12.72 -1.83 -11.02
C GLN A 329 -12.26 -1.52 -12.46
N GLN A 330 -12.96 -0.62 -13.17
CA GLN A 330 -12.56 -0.19 -14.51
C GLN A 330 -11.26 0.63 -14.54
N GLU A 331 -10.80 1.16 -13.40
CA GLU A 331 -9.59 1.99 -13.31
C GLU A 331 -8.30 1.17 -13.16
N ILE A 332 -8.42 -0.14 -12.96
CA ILE A 332 -7.28 -1.06 -12.82
C ILE A 332 -7.32 -2.10 -13.94
N ASP A 333 -6.22 -2.84 -14.10
CA ASP A 333 -6.16 -4.00 -14.99
C ASP A 333 -5.59 -5.25 -14.31
N THR A 334 -5.53 -5.28 -12.98
CA THR A 334 -5.13 -6.48 -12.23
C THR A 334 -6.02 -7.68 -12.54
N GLU A 335 -5.46 -8.86 -12.40
CA GLU A 335 -6.11 -10.15 -12.57
C GLU A 335 -7.33 -10.31 -11.65
N GLU A 336 -8.33 -11.07 -12.11
CA GLU A 336 -9.56 -11.38 -11.37
C GLU A 336 -9.78 -12.90 -11.33
N PHE A 337 -10.31 -13.40 -10.21
CA PHE A 337 -10.60 -14.83 -9.99
C PHE A 337 -11.87 -15.29 -10.72
#